data_AF-A0A1S8TJI2-F1
#
_entry.id   AF-A0A1S8TJI2-F1
#
_cell.length_a   1.000
_cell.length_b   1.000
_cell.length_c   1.000
_cell.angle_alpha   90.00
_cell.angle_beta   90.00
_cell.angle_gamma   90.00
#
_symmetry.space_group_name_H-M   'P 1'
#
loop_
_entity.id
_entity.type
_entity.pdbx_description
1 polymer ?
#
loop_
_entity_poly.entity_id
_entity_poly.type
_entity_poly.pdbx_seq_one_letter_code
_entity_poly.pdbx_strand_id
1 'polypeptide(L)'
;MLKIIMRLQQLIVVDLKEASSKGAKLAGKGATPTGIIMTGGKVIYSDLEADKKTNLFAITKKGRLIVDKYSINELSKLGSEEALSFGPVLIINGNKTNIAIDGGIALRTAIGQKEDGTIIFMVIDGRSLTSLGATYTEVQEIMYKLGDINAINLDGGKSTTMYYEGKLIQIKEDFMATIDKNRKLIYKDLRM
;
A
#
# COMPACT_ATOMS: atom_id res chain seq x y z
N MET A 1 4.77 14.01 8.63
CA MET A 1 4.01 13.70 7.41
C MET A 1 4.47 12.33 6.97
N LEU A 2 3.55 11.40 6.73
CA LEU A 2 3.88 10.07 6.22
C LEU A 2 4.38 10.24 4.78
N LYS A 3 5.63 9.87 4.49
CA LYS A 3 6.18 9.88 3.13
C LYS A 3 6.31 8.46 2.63
N ILE A 4 5.76 8.19 1.45
CA ILE A 4 5.92 6.90 0.77
C ILE A 4 7.15 7.01 -0.13
N ILE A 5 8.24 6.34 0.25
CA ILE A 5 9.46 6.31 -0.56
C ILE A 5 9.40 5.07 -1.46
N MET A 6 9.22 5.27 -2.76
CA MET A 6 9.21 4.15 -3.70
C MET A 6 10.62 3.71 -4.13
N ARG A 7 10.80 2.40 -4.26
CA ARG A 7 11.90 1.81 -5.04
C ARG A 7 11.28 1.06 -6.22
N LEU A 8 11.83 1.23 -7.42
CA LEU A 8 11.39 0.57 -8.65
C LEU A 8 11.09 -0.93 -8.40
N GLN A 9 9.81 -1.31 -8.56
CA GLN A 9 9.23 -2.65 -8.42
C GLN A 9 9.29 -3.36 -7.05
N GLN A 10 9.43 -2.62 -5.95
CA GLN A 10 9.32 -3.21 -4.60
C GLN A 10 8.64 -2.21 -3.67
N LEU A 11 7.43 -2.48 -3.21
CA LEU A 11 6.81 -1.72 -2.11
C LEU A 11 6.90 -2.62 -0.86
N ILE A 12 7.43 -2.15 0.28
CA ILE A 12 6.82 -1.20 1.23
C ILE A 12 7.91 -0.33 1.90
N VAL A 13 7.73 1.00 1.94
CA VAL A 13 8.53 1.89 2.81
C VAL A 13 7.62 2.93 3.46
N VAL A 14 7.67 3.00 4.79
CA VAL A 14 7.04 4.02 5.63
C VAL A 14 8.18 4.84 6.24
N ASP A 15 8.40 6.08 5.81
CA ASP A 15 9.28 7.00 6.54
C ASP A 15 8.49 8.12 7.21
N LEU A 16 8.71 8.25 8.52
CA LEU A 16 8.14 9.26 9.41
C LEU A 16 9.22 10.16 10.04
N LYS A 17 10.34 10.45 9.36
CA LYS A 17 11.05 11.75 9.39
C LYS A 17 12.32 11.71 8.54
N GLU A 18 12.49 12.75 7.71
CA GLU A 18 13.71 13.15 6.98
C GLU A 18 14.79 12.08 6.75
N ALA A 19 14.58 11.20 5.77
CA ALA A 19 15.70 10.76 4.95
C ALA A 19 16.22 11.97 4.13
N SER A 20 17.28 12.61 4.64
CA SER A 20 18.14 13.49 3.87
C SER A 20 18.42 12.86 2.49
N SER A 21 18.37 13.69 1.45
CA SER A 21 18.45 13.38 0.02
C SER A 21 19.78 12.74 -0.45
N LYS A 22 20.51 12.04 0.43
CA LYS A 22 21.80 11.43 0.16
C LYS A 22 21.86 10.04 0.79
N GLY A 23 21.45 9.00 0.07
CA GLY A 23 21.87 7.64 0.46
C GLY A 23 21.04 6.45 0.00
N ALA A 24 19.78 6.62 -0.42
CA ALA A 24 19.02 5.50 -0.95
C ALA A 24 19.48 5.15 -2.37
N LYS A 25 20.52 4.30 -2.49
CA LYS A 25 20.91 3.68 -3.76
C LYS A 25 19.70 2.89 -4.29
N LEU A 26 19.05 3.43 -5.31
CA LEU A 26 18.04 2.75 -6.13
C LEU A 26 18.72 1.53 -6.78
N ALA A 27 18.53 0.33 -6.23
CA ALA A 27 19.02 -0.89 -6.84
C ALA A 27 17.80 -1.74 -7.22
N GLY A 28 17.41 -1.61 -8.48
CA GLY A 28 16.44 -2.45 -9.17
C GLY A 28 16.78 -2.40 -10.65
N LYS A 29 17.21 -3.52 -11.23
CA LYS A 29 17.50 -3.64 -12.66
C LYS A 29 16.20 -3.94 -13.40
N GLY A 30 15.68 -2.96 -14.16
CA GLY A 30 15.06 -3.28 -15.47
C GLY A 30 13.55 -3.19 -15.68
N ALA A 31 12.79 -2.33 -14.99
CA ALA A 31 11.38 -2.15 -15.36
C ALA A 31 10.86 -0.71 -15.24
N THR A 32 10.04 -0.32 -16.21
CA THR A 32 9.32 0.95 -16.26
C THR A 32 8.12 0.90 -15.32
N PRO A 33 7.90 1.91 -14.45
CA PRO A 33 6.68 2.00 -13.64
C PRO A 33 5.42 2.06 -14.53
N THR A 34 4.26 1.73 -13.97
CA THR A 34 2.97 1.87 -14.66
C THR A 34 1.96 2.60 -13.78
N GLY A 35 0.97 3.22 -14.40
CA GLY A 35 -0.02 4.05 -13.74
C GLY A 35 0.55 5.36 -13.19
N ILE A 36 -0.09 5.87 -12.14
CA ILE A 36 0.19 7.17 -11.53
C ILE A 36 1.03 6.97 -10.26
N ILE A 37 2.05 7.80 -10.13
CA ILE A 37 2.86 7.94 -8.93
C ILE A 37 2.90 9.41 -8.52
N MET A 38 2.41 9.69 -7.33
CA MET A 38 2.39 11.02 -6.72
C MET A 38 3.05 10.99 -5.35
N THR A 39 3.90 11.99 -5.06
CA THR A 39 4.50 12.19 -3.74
C THR A 39 4.62 13.67 -3.41
N GLY A 40 4.39 14.05 -2.14
CA GLY A 40 4.35 15.46 -1.72
C GLY A 40 3.39 16.32 -2.54
N GLY A 41 2.31 15.74 -3.05
CA GLY A 41 1.30 16.38 -3.89
C GLY A 41 1.74 16.68 -5.33
N LYS A 42 2.86 16.09 -5.78
CA LYS A 42 3.36 16.22 -7.17
C LYS A 42 3.36 14.86 -7.84
N VAL A 43 2.87 14.80 -9.08
CA VAL A 43 3.04 13.62 -9.93
C VAL A 43 4.50 13.52 -10.34
N ILE A 44 5.17 12.44 -9.96
CA ILE A 44 6.56 12.17 -10.34
C ILE A 44 6.68 11.19 -11.51
N TYR A 45 5.61 10.45 -11.79
CA TYR A 45 5.49 9.59 -12.96
C TYR A 45 4.02 9.34 -13.30
N SER A 46 3.71 9.28 -14.61
CA SER A 46 2.45 8.76 -15.13
C SER A 46 2.67 8.23 -16.55
N ASP A 47 2.13 7.06 -16.87
CA ASP A 47 1.92 6.58 -18.25
C ASP A 47 0.49 6.81 -18.74
N LEU A 48 -0.30 7.56 -17.96
CA LEU A 48 -1.69 7.92 -18.24
C LEU A 48 -1.85 9.43 -18.44
N GLU A 49 -2.80 9.79 -19.30
CA GLU A 49 -3.28 11.18 -19.47
C GLU A 49 -3.93 11.72 -18.19
N ALA A 50 -3.94 13.04 -18.03
CA ALA A 50 -4.34 13.73 -16.79
C ALA A 50 -5.76 13.39 -16.29
N ASP A 51 -6.68 13.08 -17.21
CA ASP A 51 -8.08 12.74 -16.92
C ASP A 51 -8.38 11.24 -16.99
N LYS A 52 -7.40 10.41 -17.39
CA LYS A 52 -7.57 8.97 -17.44
C LYS A 52 -7.54 8.41 -16.01
N LYS A 53 -8.58 7.64 -15.66
CA LYS A 53 -8.71 7.01 -14.35
C LYS A 53 -8.06 5.63 -14.31
N THR A 54 -7.46 5.30 -13.17
CA THR A 54 -6.92 3.97 -12.87
C THR A 54 -7.12 3.63 -11.39
N ASN A 55 -7.17 2.35 -11.05
CA ASN A 55 -7.22 1.91 -9.65
C ASN A 55 -5.96 2.40 -8.94
N LEU A 56 -6.14 3.00 -7.76
CA LEU A 56 -5.05 3.48 -6.93
C LEU A 56 -5.52 3.63 -5.49
N PHE A 57 -4.55 3.79 -4.59
CA PHE A 57 -4.79 4.48 -3.34
C PHE A 57 -4.15 5.86 -3.35
N ALA A 58 -4.69 6.76 -2.54
CA ALA A 58 -4.04 8.01 -2.20
C ALA A 58 -4.20 8.34 -0.72
N ILE A 59 -3.22 9.06 -0.17
CA ILE A 59 -3.27 9.64 1.17
C ILE A 59 -3.37 11.15 1.01
N THR A 60 -4.48 11.70 1.50
CA THR A 60 -4.73 13.15 1.47
C THR A 60 -3.89 13.89 2.51
N LYS A 61 -3.78 15.22 2.38
CA LYS A 61 -3.18 16.12 3.40
C LYS A 61 -3.75 15.93 4.81
N LYS A 62 -4.99 15.43 4.90
CA LYS A 62 -5.69 15.15 6.17
C LYS A 62 -5.38 13.76 6.73
N GLY A 63 -4.49 13.00 6.11
CA GLY A 63 -4.15 11.63 6.50
C GLY A 63 -5.22 10.60 6.15
N ARG A 64 -6.22 10.95 5.32
CA ARG A 64 -7.24 9.99 4.87
C ARG A 64 -6.74 9.18 3.69
N LEU A 65 -6.81 7.86 3.81
CA LEU A 65 -6.64 6.89 2.73
C LEU A 65 -7.93 6.84 1.91
N ILE A 66 -7.82 7.13 0.62
CA ILE A 66 -8.87 6.95 -0.37
C ILE A 66 -8.43 5.87 -1.36
N VAL A 67 -9.38 5.06 -1.81
CA VAL A 67 -9.13 3.95 -2.75
C VAL A 67 -10.28 3.89 -3.74
N ASP A 68 -9.99 4.02 -5.03
CA ASP A 68 -10.93 3.88 -6.15
C ASP A 68 -10.15 4.11 -7.47
N LYS A 69 -10.87 4.29 -8.57
CA LYS A 69 -10.40 4.83 -9.83
C LYS A 69 -10.36 6.35 -9.78
N TYR A 70 -9.14 6.91 -9.78
CA TYR A 70 -8.93 8.36 -9.84
C TYR A 70 -8.02 8.75 -11.00
N SER A 71 -8.21 9.97 -11.51
CA SER A 71 -7.27 10.64 -12.42
C SER A 71 -6.32 11.59 -11.68
N ILE A 72 -5.29 12.09 -12.36
CA ILE A 72 -4.35 13.08 -11.81
C ILE A 72 -5.08 14.36 -11.37
N ASN A 73 -6.04 14.81 -12.19
CA ASN A 73 -6.82 16.01 -11.90
C ASN A 73 -7.71 15.83 -10.67
N GLU A 74 -8.30 14.65 -10.49
CA GLU A 74 -9.09 14.32 -9.29
C GLU A 74 -8.21 14.25 -8.04
N LEU A 75 -7.06 13.58 -8.13
CA LEU A 75 -6.10 13.50 -7.02
C LEU A 75 -5.67 14.88 -6.53
N SER A 76 -5.41 15.80 -7.47
CA SER A 76 -5.02 17.18 -7.19
C SER A 76 -6.14 17.94 -6.46
N LYS A 77 -7.39 17.82 -6.93
CA LYS A 77 -8.58 18.44 -6.30
C LYS A 77 -8.86 17.89 -4.89
N LEU A 78 -8.60 16.60 -4.67
CA LEU A 78 -8.75 15.95 -3.37
C LEU A 78 -7.64 16.30 -2.37
N GLY A 79 -6.63 17.05 -2.80
CA GLY A 79 -5.48 17.38 -1.95
C GLY A 79 -4.69 16.14 -1.54
N SER A 80 -4.51 15.22 -2.48
CA SER A 80 -3.68 14.02 -2.32
C SER A 80 -2.21 14.43 -2.16
N GLU A 81 -1.51 13.86 -1.18
CA GLU A 81 -0.07 14.04 -1.01
C GLU A 81 0.69 12.86 -1.60
N GLU A 82 0.24 11.65 -1.32
CA GLU A 82 0.82 10.42 -1.83
C GLU A 82 -0.24 9.67 -2.63
N ALA A 83 0.10 9.10 -3.79
CA ALA A 83 -0.80 8.23 -4.53
C ALA A 83 -0.03 7.22 -5.38
N LEU A 84 -0.51 5.98 -5.44
CA LEU A 84 0.08 4.92 -6.23
C LEU A 84 -0.97 4.04 -6.90
N SER A 85 -0.82 3.82 -8.19
CA SER A 85 -1.64 2.89 -8.95
C SER A 85 -1.33 1.44 -8.60
N PHE A 86 -2.33 0.78 -8.00
CA PHE A 86 -2.33 -0.63 -7.65
C PHE A 86 -3.76 -1.15 -7.64
N GLY A 87 -3.92 -2.45 -7.44
CA GLY A 87 -5.22 -3.07 -7.28
C GLY A 87 -5.14 -4.58 -7.08
N PRO A 88 -6.29 -5.25 -6.95
CA PRO A 88 -7.64 -4.67 -6.93
C PRO A 88 -7.94 -3.85 -5.67
N VAL A 89 -8.91 -2.93 -5.77
CA VAL A 89 -9.52 -2.27 -4.60
C VAL A 89 -10.34 -3.30 -3.85
N LEU A 90 -10.16 -3.38 -2.54
CA LEU A 90 -10.74 -4.43 -1.69
C LEU A 90 -11.94 -3.92 -0.89
N ILE A 91 -11.84 -2.72 -0.31
CA ILE A 91 -12.90 -2.15 0.53
C ILE A 91 -13.01 -0.67 0.21
N ILE A 92 -14.23 -0.18 0.00
CA ILE A 92 -14.53 1.24 -0.23
C ILE A 92 -15.62 1.67 0.76
N ASN A 93 -15.33 2.68 1.57
CA ASN A 93 -16.27 3.26 2.55
C ASN A 93 -17.00 2.20 3.40
N GLY A 94 -16.26 1.21 3.90
CA GLY A 94 -16.79 0.14 4.75
C GLY A 94 -17.52 -0.97 3.99
N ASN A 95 -17.49 -0.98 2.66
CA ASN A 95 -18.12 -2.02 1.84
C ASN A 95 -17.08 -2.81 1.05
N LYS A 96 -17.20 -4.14 1.08
CA LYS A 96 -16.40 -5.04 0.25
C LYS A 96 -16.72 -4.81 -1.22
N THR A 97 -15.69 -4.68 -2.05
CA THR A 97 -15.83 -4.61 -3.50
C THR A 97 -16.09 -6.00 -4.08
N ASN A 98 -16.65 -6.06 -5.30
CA ASN A 98 -16.75 -7.31 -6.03
C ASN A 98 -15.40 -7.65 -6.69
N ILE A 99 -14.77 -8.75 -6.28
CA ILE A 99 -13.50 -9.22 -6.83
C ILE A 99 -13.80 -10.16 -7.99
N ALA A 100 -13.78 -9.63 -9.22
CA ALA A 100 -14.11 -10.38 -10.42
C ALA A 100 -13.12 -11.52 -10.75
N ILE A 101 -11.83 -11.32 -10.42
CA ILE A 101 -10.77 -12.32 -10.60
C ILE A 101 -9.97 -12.37 -9.31
N ASP A 102 -10.05 -13.49 -8.60
CA ASP A 102 -9.52 -13.64 -7.24
C ASP A 102 -7.99 -13.77 -7.17
N GLY A 103 -7.34 -13.82 -8.33
CA GLY A 103 -5.89 -13.78 -8.47
C GLY A 103 -5.16 -15.05 -8.01
N GLY A 104 -5.88 -16.08 -7.55
CA GLY A 104 -5.33 -17.32 -7.01
C GLY A 104 -4.60 -17.11 -5.67
N ILE A 105 -4.12 -18.22 -5.09
CA ILE A 105 -3.32 -18.17 -3.87
C ILE A 105 -1.92 -17.67 -4.22
N ALA A 106 -1.49 -16.57 -3.61
CA ALA A 106 -0.16 -15.99 -3.80
C ALA A 106 0.30 -15.20 -2.56
N LEU A 107 1.56 -14.79 -2.55
CA LEU A 107 2.03 -13.77 -1.60
C LEU A 107 1.32 -12.44 -1.90
N ARG A 108 0.77 -11.81 -0.86
CA ARG A 108 -0.02 -10.57 -0.98
C ARG A 108 0.53 -9.47 -0.10
N THR A 109 0.33 -8.24 -0.56
CA THR A 109 0.50 -7.06 0.27
C THR A 109 -0.74 -6.18 0.15
N ALA A 110 -1.10 -5.49 1.22
CA ALA A 110 -2.23 -4.58 1.21
C ALA A 110 -1.99 -3.38 2.11
N ILE A 111 -2.69 -2.29 1.81
CA ILE A 111 -2.82 -1.13 2.68
C ILE A 111 -4.30 -0.88 2.95
N GLY A 112 -4.61 -0.56 4.19
CA GLY A 112 -5.96 -0.20 4.62
C GLY A 112 -5.96 0.89 5.67
N GLN A 113 -7.13 1.48 5.91
CA GLN A 113 -7.35 2.46 6.96
C GLN A 113 -8.68 2.20 7.65
N LYS A 114 -8.67 2.25 8.99
CA LYS A 114 -9.87 2.22 9.85
C LYS A 114 -10.50 3.61 9.99
N GLU A 115 -11.75 3.65 10.48
CA GLU A 115 -12.47 4.91 10.76
C GLU A 115 -11.72 5.85 11.72
N ASP A 116 -10.94 5.31 12.66
CA ASP A 116 -10.15 6.11 13.62
C ASP A 116 -8.86 6.71 13.05
N GLY A 117 -8.59 6.48 11.76
CA GLY A 117 -7.43 6.96 11.03
C GLY A 117 -6.21 6.02 11.08
N THR A 118 -6.26 4.92 11.83
CA THR A 118 -5.20 3.91 11.86
C THR A 118 -4.97 3.32 10.49
N ILE A 119 -3.73 3.35 9.99
CA ILE A 119 -3.33 2.71 8.73
C ILE A 119 -2.77 1.32 9.05
N ILE A 120 -3.22 0.33 8.30
CA ILE A 120 -2.73 -1.04 8.35
C ILE A 120 -1.93 -1.33 7.08
N PHE A 121 -0.72 -1.87 7.26
CA PHE A 121 0.04 -2.53 6.21
C PHE A 121 0.03 -4.04 6.50
N MET A 122 -0.39 -4.80 5.51
CA MET A 122 -0.46 -6.25 5.59
C MET A 122 0.48 -6.88 4.57
N VAL A 123 1.17 -7.92 5.00
CA VAL A 123 1.92 -8.83 4.14
C VAL A 123 1.50 -10.24 4.51
N ILE A 124 0.96 -10.99 3.56
CA ILE A 124 0.69 -12.42 3.72
C ILE A 124 1.79 -13.14 2.95
N ASP A 125 2.64 -13.87 3.67
CA ASP A 125 3.69 -14.65 3.06
C ASP A 125 3.09 -15.80 2.25
N GLY A 126 3.77 -16.24 1.20
CA GLY A 126 3.38 -17.40 0.40
C GLY A 126 4.58 -18.27 0.05
N ARG A 127 5.69 -18.12 0.80
CA ARG A 127 6.99 -18.74 0.52
C ARG A 127 7.33 -19.83 1.53
N SER A 128 6.77 -19.77 2.73
CA SER A 128 7.02 -20.71 3.81
C SER A 128 6.16 -21.97 3.68
N LEU A 129 6.65 -23.09 4.22
CA LEU A 129 5.84 -24.32 4.34
C LEU A 129 4.59 -24.14 5.23
N THR A 130 4.57 -23.05 5.99
CA THR A 130 3.54 -22.71 6.97
C THR A 130 2.53 -21.68 6.47
N SER A 131 2.79 -21.00 5.34
CA SER A 131 1.85 -20.06 4.73
C SER A 131 1.79 -20.26 3.22
N LEU A 132 0.62 -20.70 2.75
CA LEU A 132 0.37 -20.95 1.33
C LEU A 132 0.19 -19.65 0.53
N GLY A 133 0.01 -18.51 1.20
CA GLY A 133 -0.44 -17.26 0.61
C GLY A 133 -1.94 -17.05 0.79
N ALA A 134 -2.48 -16.07 0.06
CA ALA A 134 -3.90 -15.75 0.07
C ALA A 134 -4.42 -15.33 -1.31
N THR A 135 -5.71 -15.54 -1.54
CA THR A 135 -6.45 -14.91 -2.64
C THR A 135 -6.81 -13.45 -2.30
N TYR A 136 -7.24 -12.67 -3.29
CA TYR A 136 -7.68 -11.29 -3.02
C TYR A 136 -8.90 -11.25 -2.09
N THR A 137 -9.80 -12.21 -2.20
CA THR A 137 -11.00 -12.35 -1.36
C THR A 137 -10.60 -12.64 0.08
N GLU A 138 -9.63 -13.53 0.30
CA GLU A 138 -9.11 -13.79 1.65
C GLU A 138 -8.47 -12.53 2.26
N VAL A 139 -7.65 -11.80 1.49
CA VAL A 139 -7.09 -10.50 1.96
C VAL A 139 -8.21 -9.51 2.28
N GLN A 140 -9.22 -9.37 1.42
CA GLN A 140 -10.37 -8.51 1.64
C GLN A 140 -11.10 -8.85 2.94
N GLU A 141 -11.34 -10.14 3.20
CA GLU A 141 -12.00 -10.60 4.42
C GLU A 141 -11.18 -10.28 5.67
N ILE A 142 -9.85 -10.47 5.64
CA ILE A 142 -8.99 -10.16 6.77
C ILE A 142 -8.99 -8.66 7.04
N MET A 143 -8.75 -7.82 6.01
CA MET A 143 -8.75 -6.35 6.15
C MET A 143 -10.10 -5.84 6.67
N TYR A 144 -11.21 -6.42 6.19
CA TYR A 144 -12.57 -6.08 6.65
C TYR A 144 -12.79 -6.45 8.11
N LYS A 145 -12.37 -7.65 8.54
CA LYS A 145 -12.45 -8.08 9.95
C LYS A 145 -11.56 -7.27 10.87
N LEU A 146 -10.44 -6.76 10.35
CA LEU A 146 -9.61 -5.80 11.05
C LEU A 146 -10.30 -4.42 11.17
N GLY A 147 -11.39 -4.16 10.45
CA GLY A 147 -12.15 -2.91 10.55
C GLY A 147 -11.65 -1.80 9.63
N ASP A 148 -10.91 -2.15 8.56
CA ASP A 148 -10.57 -1.18 7.52
C ASP A 148 -11.84 -0.76 6.77
N ILE A 149 -12.02 0.56 6.63
CA ILE A 149 -13.10 1.17 5.85
C ILE A 149 -12.67 1.43 4.41
N ASN A 150 -11.37 1.53 4.15
CA ASN A 150 -10.79 1.63 2.81
C ASN A 150 -9.60 0.70 2.75
N ALA A 151 -9.51 -0.15 1.73
CA ALA A 151 -8.37 -1.04 1.54
C ALA A 151 -8.13 -1.36 0.05
N ILE A 152 -6.86 -1.53 -0.32
CA ILE A 152 -6.43 -1.93 -1.66
C ILE A 152 -5.28 -2.95 -1.57
N ASN A 153 -5.23 -3.87 -2.52
CA ASN A 153 -4.08 -4.72 -2.72
C ASN A 153 -2.93 -3.92 -3.37
N LEU A 154 -1.70 -4.20 -2.94
CA LEU A 154 -0.47 -3.64 -3.47
C LEU A 154 0.35 -4.71 -4.21
N ASP A 155 1.52 -4.34 -4.74
CA ASP A 155 2.38 -5.31 -5.41
C ASP A 155 2.83 -6.42 -4.46
N GLY A 156 2.68 -7.66 -4.89
CA GLY A 156 3.13 -8.84 -4.17
C GLY A 156 4.36 -9.43 -4.85
N GLY A 157 5.25 -10.05 -4.09
CA GLY A 157 6.31 -10.87 -4.68
C GLY A 157 7.48 -11.13 -3.75
N LYS A 158 8.48 -11.87 -4.25
CA LYS A 158 9.70 -12.21 -3.49
C LYS A 158 10.49 -10.97 -3.01
N SER A 159 10.20 -9.81 -3.58
CA SER A 159 10.78 -8.50 -3.31
C SER A 159 10.10 -7.70 -2.19
N THR A 160 8.98 -8.17 -1.63
CA THR A 160 8.28 -7.46 -0.55
C THR A 160 9.22 -7.23 0.63
N THR A 161 9.37 -5.96 0.98
CA THR A 161 10.30 -5.47 2.00
C THR A 161 9.61 -4.36 2.76
N MET A 162 9.78 -4.25 4.07
CA MET A 162 9.31 -3.09 4.84
C MET A 162 10.50 -2.29 5.37
N TYR A 163 10.42 -0.96 5.29
CA TYR A 163 11.34 -0.04 5.95
C TYR A 163 10.58 0.89 6.89
N TYR A 164 11.14 1.12 8.07
CA TYR A 164 10.64 2.08 9.05
C TYR A 164 11.80 2.78 9.74
N GLU A 165 11.76 4.11 9.79
CA GLU A 165 12.80 4.95 10.43
C GLU A 165 14.24 4.57 9.97
N GLY A 166 14.41 4.38 8.66
CA GLY A 166 15.69 4.00 8.06
C GLY A 166 16.14 2.56 8.31
N LYS A 167 15.35 1.75 9.04
CA LYS A 167 15.65 0.35 9.31
C LYS A 167 14.84 -0.58 8.41
N LEU A 168 15.54 -1.54 7.84
CA LEU A 168 14.95 -2.68 7.17
C LEU A 168 14.24 -3.56 8.21
N ILE A 169 12.97 -3.86 7.98
CA ILE A 169 12.20 -4.83 8.76
C ILE A 169 12.16 -6.12 7.96
N GLN A 170 12.74 -7.17 8.55
CA GLN A 170 12.79 -8.48 7.91
C GLN A 170 11.43 -9.15 8.02
N ILE A 171 10.78 -9.37 6.88
CA ILE A 171 9.53 -10.11 6.77
C ILE A 171 9.88 -11.59 6.57
N LYS A 172 9.63 -12.41 7.59
CA LYS A 172 9.93 -13.85 7.56
C LYS A 172 8.68 -14.71 7.28
N GLU A 173 7.50 -14.17 7.56
CA GLU A 173 6.21 -14.87 7.57
C GLU A 173 5.05 -13.84 7.47
N ASP A 174 3.80 -14.27 7.62
CA ASP A 174 2.62 -13.40 7.63
C ASP A 174 2.79 -12.30 8.68
N PHE A 175 2.65 -11.06 8.24
CA PHE A 175 3.10 -9.89 8.97
C PHE A 175 2.09 -8.75 8.84
N MET A 176 1.78 -8.12 9.96
CA MET A 176 1.00 -6.90 10.02
C MET A 176 1.75 -5.81 10.78
N ALA A 177 1.73 -4.61 10.20
CA ALA A 177 2.16 -3.41 10.88
C ALA A 177 1.04 -2.38 10.86
N THR A 178 0.81 -1.71 11.98
CA THR A 178 -0.17 -0.62 12.09
C THR A 178 0.52 0.68 12.47
N ILE A 179 0.09 1.77 11.85
CA ILE A 179 0.42 3.13 12.26
C ILE A 179 -0.84 3.72 12.86
N ASP A 180 -0.88 3.86 14.18
CA ASP A 180 -2.03 4.44 14.86
C ASP A 180 -2.14 5.95 14.58
N LYS A 181 -3.24 6.57 15.04
CA LYS A 181 -3.46 8.02 14.93
C LYS A 181 -2.37 8.88 15.59
N ASN A 182 -1.63 8.32 16.55
CA ASN A 182 -0.50 8.97 17.22
C ASN A 182 0.83 8.75 16.48
N ARG A 183 0.79 8.11 15.30
CA ARG A 183 1.94 7.73 14.47
C ARG A 183 2.88 6.74 15.14
N LYS A 184 2.39 5.98 16.10
CA LYS A 184 3.13 4.89 16.71
C LYS A 184 3.02 3.67 15.81
N LEU A 185 4.17 3.09 15.47
CA LEU A 185 4.21 1.81 14.77
C LEU A 185 4.06 0.67 15.78
N ILE A 186 3.09 -0.20 15.52
CA ILE A 186 2.87 -1.43 16.26
C ILE A 186 3.00 -2.59 15.28
N TYR A 187 3.82 -3.56 15.64
CA TYR A 187 3.99 -4.79 14.89
C TYR A 187 3.19 -5.90 15.55
N LYS A 188 2.49 -6.69 14.74
CA LYS A 188 1.87 -7.92 15.20
C LYS A 188 2.18 -9.03 14.22
N ASP A 189 2.77 -10.08 14.77
CA ASP A 189 2.87 -11.38 14.12
C ASP A 189 1.46 -11.98 14.03
N LEU A 190 1.07 -12.41 12.82
CA LEU A 190 -0.29 -12.89 12.53
C LEU A 190 -0.46 -14.41 12.73
N ARG A 191 0.55 -15.12 13.24
CA ARG A 191 0.41 -16.55 13.56
C ARG A 191 -0.85 -16.82 14.41
N MET A 192 -1.79 -17.57 13.82
CA MET A 192 -2.86 -18.26 14.53
C MET A 192 -2.38 -19.64 14.98
#